data_AF-A0A8T4F307-F1
#
_entry.id   AF-A0A8T4F307-F1
#
_cell.length_a   1.000
_cell.length_b   1.000
_cell.length_c   1.000
_cell.angle_alpha   90.00
_cell.angle_beta   90.00
_cell.angle_gamma   90.00
#
_symmetry.space_group_name_H-M   'P 1'
#
loop_
_entity.id
_entity.type
_entity.pdbx_description
1 polymer ?
#
loop_
_entity_poly.entity_id
_entity_poly.type
_entity_poly.pdbx_seq_one_letter_code
_entity_poly.pdbx_strand_id
1 'polypeptide(L)'
;MSFFIEISGIAGAYAMADEARFTTSDGQRMIMRTHMALALATTENAAAGILADAGFAPTEPRPPAYEERGSLHIAPELARDQQWVNGLVTGLGGAPDPSLCYLLSWLVGTNNLDRWFLTRGADTDQVCGAVTAALGLPASICDTRVRWAGESLRVSADEAAALTRELKAEGRLFGWNKYDDGTVSILPEDPDSPRLRTI
;
A
#
# COMPACT_ATOMS: atom_id res chain seq x y z
N MET A 1 -16.01 -18.29 -7.66
CA MET A 1 -14.70 -17.80 -8.13
C MET A 1 -14.02 -17.11 -6.96
N SER A 2 -12.71 -17.28 -6.73
CA SER A 2 -12.04 -16.60 -5.60
C SER A 2 -12.00 -15.10 -5.85
N PHE A 3 -12.36 -14.28 -4.85
CA PHE A 3 -12.30 -12.82 -4.90
C PHE A 3 -10.93 -12.31 -5.43
N PHE A 4 -9.86 -12.98 -5.05
CA PHE A 4 -8.51 -12.67 -5.50
C PHE A 4 -8.32 -12.81 -7.02
N ILE A 5 -8.90 -13.85 -7.63
CA ILE A 5 -8.80 -14.09 -9.06
C ILE A 5 -9.53 -12.98 -9.82
N GLU A 6 -10.72 -12.61 -9.33
CA GLU A 6 -11.53 -11.55 -9.91
C GLU A 6 -10.78 -10.20 -9.88
N ILE A 7 -10.34 -9.80 -8.69
CA ILE A 7 -9.70 -8.50 -8.52
C ILE A 7 -8.32 -8.44 -9.21
N SER A 8 -7.60 -9.56 -9.31
CA SER A 8 -6.35 -9.66 -10.07
C SER A 8 -6.58 -9.47 -11.57
N GLY A 9 -7.73 -9.91 -12.11
CA GLY A 9 -8.09 -9.66 -13.51
C GLY A 9 -8.21 -8.17 -13.81
N ILE A 10 -8.87 -7.43 -12.93
CA ILE A 10 -9.01 -5.97 -13.04
C ILE A 10 -7.66 -5.26 -12.80
N ALA A 11 -6.90 -5.70 -11.80
CA ALA A 11 -5.55 -5.21 -11.53
C ALA A 11 -4.60 -5.43 -12.73
N GLY A 12 -4.83 -6.48 -13.51
CA GLY A 12 -4.15 -6.71 -14.78
C GLY A 12 -4.33 -5.56 -15.77
N ALA A 13 -5.54 -5.00 -15.89
CA ALA A 13 -5.79 -3.86 -16.77
C ALA A 13 -4.97 -2.62 -16.34
N TYR A 14 -4.85 -2.38 -15.04
CA TYR A 14 -3.99 -1.34 -14.49
C TYR A 14 -2.50 -1.59 -14.77
N ALA A 15 -2.04 -2.82 -14.59
CA ALA A 15 -0.66 -3.21 -14.90
C ALA A 15 -0.33 -3.06 -16.41
N MET A 16 -1.32 -3.26 -17.28
CA MET A 16 -1.17 -3.06 -18.72
C MET A 16 -1.14 -1.57 -19.12
N ALA A 17 -1.77 -0.70 -18.32
CA ALA A 17 -1.78 0.74 -18.53
C ALA A 17 -0.51 1.45 -18.00
N ASP A 18 0.24 0.81 -17.08
CA ASP A 18 1.48 1.36 -16.54
C ASP A 18 2.68 1.07 -17.48
N GLU A 19 3.01 2.04 -18.33
CA GLU A 19 3.81 1.83 -19.55
C GLU A 19 5.31 1.49 -19.40
N ALA A 20 5.93 1.44 -18.21
CA ALA A 20 7.38 1.16 -18.16
C ALA A 20 8.00 0.73 -16.82
N ARG A 21 7.24 0.63 -15.71
CA ARG A 21 7.86 0.61 -14.37
C ARG A 21 8.07 -0.77 -13.74
N PHE A 22 7.32 -1.79 -14.17
CA PHE A 22 7.29 -3.08 -13.46
C PHE A 22 7.30 -4.26 -14.43
N THR A 23 8.42 -4.43 -15.13
CA THR A 23 8.71 -5.63 -15.93
C THR A 23 9.72 -6.53 -15.23
N THR A 24 9.56 -7.85 -15.36
CA THR A 24 10.58 -8.83 -14.97
C THR A 24 11.81 -8.70 -15.87
N SER A 25 12.92 -9.37 -15.50
CA SER A 25 14.11 -9.49 -16.36
C SER A 25 13.78 -9.99 -17.76
N ASP A 26 12.70 -10.77 -17.88
CA ASP A 26 12.27 -11.43 -19.10
C ASP A 26 11.19 -10.61 -19.84
N GLY A 27 10.98 -9.35 -19.44
CA GLY A 27 10.05 -8.41 -20.08
C GLY A 27 8.57 -8.64 -19.73
N GLN A 28 8.26 -9.51 -18.77
CA GLN A 28 6.89 -9.80 -18.38
C GLN A 28 6.36 -8.75 -17.42
N ARG A 29 5.10 -8.33 -17.57
CA ARG A 29 4.51 -7.28 -16.74
C ARG A 29 4.04 -7.85 -15.40
N MET A 30 4.21 -7.07 -14.34
CA MET A 30 3.88 -7.47 -12.98
C MET A 30 2.66 -6.71 -12.43
N ILE A 31 1.73 -7.46 -11.84
CA ILE A 31 0.63 -6.92 -11.04
C ILE A 31 1.18 -6.61 -9.65
N MET A 32 1.23 -5.34 -9.31
CA MET A 32 1.70 -4.82 -8.03
C MET A 32 0.53 -4.55 -7.08
N ARG A 33 0.83 -4.35 -5.79
CA ARG A 33 -0.14 -3.89 -4.79
C ARG A 33 -0.93 -2.64 -5.20
N THR A 34 -0.25 -1.69 -5.83
CA THR A 34 -0.88 -0.45 -6.30
C THR A 34 -1.93 -0.72 -7.38
N HIS A 35 -1.72 -1.71 -8.23
CA HIS A 35 -2.70 -2.15 -9.24
C HIS A 35 -3.90 -2.82 -8.56
N MET A 36 -3.66 -3.66 -7.55
CA MET A 36 -4.71 -4.29 -6.75
C MET A 36 -5.53 -3.26 -5.97
N ALA A 37 -4.88 -2.23 -5.41
CA ALA A 37 -5.56 -1.15 -4.70
C ALA A 37 -6.45 -0.31 -5.64
N LEU A 38 -5.98 -0.01 -6.87
CA LEU A 38 -6.81 0.63 -7.89
C LEU A 38 -7.99 -0.25 -8.30
N ALA A 39 -7.78 -1.55 -8.49
CA ALA A 39 -8.85 -2.49 -8.78
C ALA A 39 -9.90 -2.53 -7.67
N LEU A 40 -9.47 -2.60 -6.40
CA LEU A 40 -10.38 -2.55 -5.24
C LEU A 40 -11.18 -1.25 -5.23
N ALA A 41 -10.53 -0.11 -5.45
CA ALA A 41 -11.17 1.20 -5.43
C ALA A 41 -12.16 1.44 -6.59
N THR A 42 -12.13 0.62 -7.63
CA THR A 42 -12.97 0.79 -8.84
C THR A 42 -13.97 -0.34 -9.08
N THR A 43 -14.01 -1.32 -8.17
CA THR A 43 -14.97 -2.41 -8.20
C THR A 43 -16.03 -2.16 -7.13
N GLU A 44 -17.28 -2.50 -7.40
CA GLU A 44 -18.36 -2.39 -6.41
C GLU A 44 -18.13 -3.39 -5.26
N ASN A 45 -17.56 -2.90 -4.15
CA ASN A 45 -17.27 -3.66 -2.94
C ASN A 45 -17.19 -2.71 -1.73
N ALA A 46 -17.12 -3.26 -0.52
CA ALA A 46 -17.09 -2.46 0.71
C ALA A 46 -15.84 -1.57 0.81
N ALA A 47 -14.67 -2.06 0.38
CA ALA A 47 -13.42 -1.28 0.41
C ALA A 47 -13.48 -0.04 -0.51
N ALA A 48 -14.13 -0.13 -1.67
CA ALA A 48 -14.30 0.99 -2.59
C ALA A 48 -15.06 2.17 -1.94
N GLY A 49 -16.15 1.86 -1.23
CA GLY A 49 -16.93 2.87 -0.49
C GLY A 49 -16.10 3.57 0.57
N ILE A 50 -15.37 2.80 1.38
CA ILE A 50 -14.48 3.36 2.42
C ILE A 50 -13.39 4.26 1.81
N LEU A 51 -12.77 3.81 0.72
CA LEU A 51 -11.73 4.59 0.05
C LEU A 51 -12.29 5.90 -0.52
N ALA A 52 -13.46 5.86 -1.15
CA ALA A 52 -14.13 7.05 -1.68
C ALA A 52 -14.50 8.04 -0.56
N ASP A 53 -15.08 7.56 0.54
CA ASP A 53 -15.45 8.37 1.70
C ASP A 53 -14.24 9.03 2.37
N ALA A 54 -13.07 8.39 2.28
CA ALA A 54 -11.80 8.93 2.77
C ALA A 54 -11.10 9.86 1.77
N GLY A 55 -11.69 10.15 0.62
CA GLY A 55 -11.13 11.07 -0.38
C GLY A 55 -10.13 10.44 -1.36
N PHE A 56 -10.03 9.11 -1.42
CA PHE A 56 -9.21 8.45 -2.42
C PHE A 56 -9.74 8.74 -3.83
N ALA A 57 -8.88 9.30 -4.69
CA ALA A 57 -9.18 9.50 -6.09
C ALA A 57 -8.59 8.37 -6.95
N PRO A 58 -9.38 7.34 -7.35
CA PRO A 58 -8.89 6.34 -8.27
C PRO A 58 -8.64 6.97 -9.64
N THR A 59 -7.55 6.56 -10.29
CA THR A 59 -7.33 6.81 -11.71
C THR A 59 -7.92 5.65 -12.49
N GLU A 60 -8.76 5.90 -13.49
CA GLU A 60 -9.25 4.84 -14.39
C GLU A 60 -8.10 4.19 -15.17
N PRO A 61 -8.19 2.87 -15.48
CA PRO A 61 -7.21 2.22 -16.33
C PRO A 61 -7.38 2.77 -17.74
N ARG A 62 -6.33 3.39 -18.29
CA ARG A 62 -6.33 3.74 -19.71
C ARG A 62 -6.18 2.44 -20.51
N PRO A 63 -7.02 2.19 -21.52
CA PRO A 63 -6.81 1.05 -22.39
C PRO A 63 -5.41 1.18 -23.02
N PRO A 64 -4.62 0.09 -23.07
CA PRO A 64 -3.28 0.15 -23.64
C PRO A 64 -3.39 0.61 -25.10
N ALA A 65 -2.45 1.45 -25.54
CA ALA A 65 -2.40 1.93 -26.92
C ALA A 65 -2.19 0.80 -27.95
N TYR A 66 -1.78 -0.39 -27.49
CA TYR A 66 -1.57 -1.59 -28.28
C TYR A 66 -2.08 -2.85 -27.55
N GLU A 67 -2.71 -3.77 -28.28
CA GLU A 67 -3.15 -5.10 -27.80
C GLU A 67 -1.99 -6.08 -27.56
N GLU A 68 -0.90 -5.66 -26.92
CA GLU A 68 0.10 -6.64 -26.49
C GLU A 68 -0.47 -7.50 -25.37
N ARG A 69 -0.88 -8.72 -25.69
CA ARG A 69 -1.15 -9.77 -24.70
C ARG A 69 0.18 -10.29 -24.13
N GLY A 70 0.85 -9.46 -23.34
CA GLY A 70 1.95 -9.91 -22.49
C GLY A 70 1.42 -10.83 -21.39
N SER A 71 2.19 -11.86 -21.02
CA SER A 71 1.89 -12.66 -19.82
C SER A 71 1.99 -11.79 -18.58
N LEU A 72 0.92 -11.72 -17.77
CA LEU A 72 0.88 -11.04 -16.49
C LEU A 72 1.38 -11.97 -15.37
N HIS A 73 2.22 -11.44 -14.50
CA HIS A 73 2.67 -12.11 -13.28
C HIS A 73 2.18 -11.40 -12.04
N ILE A 74 1.84 -12.16 -11.02
CA ILE A 74 1.48 -11.61 -9.70
C ILE A 74 2.77 -11.38 -8.92
N ALA A 75 2.95 -10.17 -8.39
CA ALA A 75 4.13 -9.86 -7.59
C ALA A 75 4.20 -10.77 -6.34
N PRO A 76 5.38 -11.28 -5.93
CA PRO A 76 5.50 -12.18 -4.78
C PRO A 76 4.89 -11.63 -3.48
N GLU A 77 4.90 -10.31 -3.32
CA GLU A 77 4.30 -9.64 -2.16
C GLU A 77 2.77 -9.75 -2.10
N LEU A 78 2.08 -9.88 -3.25
CA LEU A 78 0.64 -10.10 -3.28
C LEU A 78 0.26 -11.51 -2.81
N ALA A 79 1.13 -12.50 -3.07
CA ALA A 79 0.94 -13.84 -2.51
C ALA A 79 1.02 -13.82 -0.97
N ARG A 80 1.88 -12.97 -0.41
CA ARG A 80 1.96 -12.76 1.05
C ARG A 80 0.72 -12.07 1.59
N ASP A 81 0.22 -11.05 0.89
CA ASP A 81 -1.03 -10.37 1.27
C ASP A 81 -2.19 -11.37 1.26
N GLN A 82 -2.30 -12.22 0.23
CA GLN A 82 -3.32 -13.25 0.15
C GLN A 82 -3.25 -14.24 1.33
N GLN A 83 -2.05 -14.64 1.76
CA GLN A 83 -1.90 -15.49 2.94
C GLN A 83 -2.37 -14.77 4.21
N TRP A 84 -2.07 -13.48 4.34
CA TRP A 84 -2.50 -12.66 5.47
C TRP A 84 -4.03 -12.49 5.49
N VAL A 85 -4.63 -12.21 4.33
CA VAL A 85 -6.09 -12.15 4.13
C VAL A 85 -6.76 -13.48 4.49
N ASN A 86 -6.21 -14.61 4.04
CA ASN A 86 -6.73 -15.93 4.43
C ASN A 86 -6.69 -16.14 5.95
N GLY A 87 -5.60 -15.70 6.60
CA GLY A 87 -5.47 -15.73 8.04
C GLY A 87 -6.52 -14.88 8.75
N LEU A 88 -6.74 -13.64 8.29
CA LEU A 88 -7.79 -12.76 8.81
C LEU A 88 -9.19 -13.35 8.64
N VAL A 89 -9.52 -13.81 7.43
CA VAL A 89 -10.83 -14.40 7.12
C VAL A 89 -11.11 -15.60 8.03
N THR A 90 -10.09 -16.42 8.26
CA THR A 90 -10.18 -17.58 9.17
C THR A 90 -10.31 -17.15 10.63
N GLY A 91 -9.52 -16.17 11.07
CA GLY A 91 -9.44 -15.75 12.46
C GLY A 91 -10.65 -14.93 12.94
N LEU A 92 -11.23 -14.10 12.06
CA LEU A 92 -12.41 -13.30 12.37
C LEU A 92 -13.69 -14.15 12.45
N GLY A 93 -13.77 -15.23 11.67
CA GLY A 93 -15.01 -16.00 11.51
C GLY A 93 -16.11 -15.17 10.83
N GLY A 94 -17.32 -15.74 10.67
CA GLY A 94 -18.48 -14.97 10.20
C GLY A 94 -18.45 -14.52 8.73
N ALA A 95 -17.53 -15.05 7.91
CA ALA A 95 -17.35 -14.70 6.50
C ALA A 95 -17.14 -13.18 6.27
N PRO A 96 -16.04 -12.60 6.79
CA PRO A 96 -15.77 -11.18 6.64
C PRO A 96 -15.53 -10.84 5.16
N ASP A 97 -15.83 -9.60 4.77
CA ASP A 97 -15.62 -9.12 3.41
C ASP A 97 -14.11 -9.18 3.05
N PRO A 98 -13.72 -9.95 2.01
CA PRO A 98 -12.32 -10.06 1.60
C PRO A 98 -11.70 -8.74 1.15
N SER A 99 -12.49 -7.81 0.58
CA SER A 99 -12.00 -6.48 0.16
C SER A 99 -11.50 -5.67 1.36
N LEU A 100 -12.23 -5.74 2.49
CA LEU A 100 -11.84 -5.10 3.74
C LEU A 100 -10.60 -5.75 4.36
N CYS A 101 -10.50 -7.08 4.27
CA CYS A 101 -9.31 -7.81 4.74
C CYS A 101 -8.07 -7.42 3.93
N TYR A 102 -8.20 -7.24 2.62
CA TYR A 102 -7.13 -6.75 1.77
C TYR A 102 -6.70 -5.33 2.16
N LEU A 103 -7.66 -4.42 2.30
CA LEU A 103 -7.39 -3.04 2.68
C LEU A 103 -6.69 -2.96 4.03
N LEU A 104 -7.14 -3.74 5.03
CA LEU A 104 -6.46 -3.85 6.32
C LEU A 104 -5.03 -4.37 6.16
N SER A 105 -4.82 -5.41 5.35
CA SER A 105 -3.48 -5.99 5.13
C SER A 105 -2.46 -4.98 4.61
N TRP A 106 -2.90 -3.99 3.84
CA TRP A 106 -2.02 -2.95 3.30
C TRP A 106 -1.81 -1.78 4.23
N LEU A 107 -2.72 -1.55 5.18
CA LEU A 107 -2.60 -0.49 6.18
C LEU A 107 -1.72 -0.91 7.35
N VAL A 108 -1.90 -2.14 7.87
CA VAL A 108 -1.22 -2.60 9.10
C VAL A 108 -0.23 -3.74 8.87
N GLY A 109 -0.15 -4.27 7.65
CA GLY A 109 0.77 -5.34 7.32
C GLY A 109 2.20 -4.87 7.05
N THR A 110 3.05 -5.83 6.70
CA THR A 110 4.52 -5.64 6.53
C THR A 110 4.95 -4.63 5.46
N ASN A 111 4.04 -4.11 4.66
CA ASN A 111 4.38 -3.27 3.51
C ASN A 111 3.32 -2.19 3.32
N ASN A 112 3.37 -1.23 4.22
CA ASN A 112 2.40 -0.16 4.35
C ASN A 112 2.24 0.66 3.05
N LEU A 113 1.05 0.62 2.44
CA LEU A 113 0.69 1.45 1.26
C LEU A 113 0.29 2.88 1.64
N ASP A 114 0.35 3.25 2.92
CA ASP A 114 -0.07 4.54 3.47
C ASP A 114 0.34 5.74 2.61
N ARG A 115 1.64 5.86 2.29
CA ARG A 115 2.13 6.96 1.45
C ARG A 115 1.45 7.00 0.08
N TRP A 116 1.26 5.85 -0.55
CA TRP A 116 0.63 5.78 -1.86
C TRP A 116 -0.84 6.20 -1.81
N PHE A 117 -1.55 5.84 -0.74
CA PHE A 117 -2.91 6.32 -0.47
C PHE A 117 -2.95 7.82 -0.21
N LEU A 118 -2.06 8.35 0.63
CA LEU A 118 -1.94 9.79 0.90
C LEU A 118 -1.69 10.60 -0.38
N THR A 119 -0.81 10.12 -1.26
CA THR A 119 -0.56 10.80 -2.56
C THR A 119 -1.78 10.83 -3.49
N ARG A 120 -2.83 10.06 -3.18
CA ARG A 120 -4.12 10.06 -3.90
C ARG A 120 -5.25 10.70 -3.09
N GLY A 121 -4.93 11.44 -2.04
CA GLY A 121 -5.89 12.20 -1.25
C GLY A 121 -6.66 11.40 -0.21
N ALA A 122 -6.35 10.12 -0.01
CA ALA A 122 -7.01 9.34 1.02
C ALA A 122 -6.53 9.73 2.42
N ASP A 123 -7.46 10.06 3.31
CA ASP A 123 -7.22 10.09 4.75
C ASP A 123 -7.10 8.65 5.25
N THR A 124 -5.88 8.20 5.42
CA THR A 124 -5.60 6.81 5.73
C THR A 124 -5.93 6.45 7.18
N ASP A 125 -6.06 7.43 8.09
CA ASP A 125 -6.57 7.20 9.46
C ASP A 125 -8.09 6.95 9.40
N GLN A 126 -8.82 7.74 8.61
CA GLN A 126 -10.24 7.50 8.35
C GLN A 126 -10.47 6.12 7.72
N VAL A 127 -9.67 5.74 6.72
CA VAL A 127 -9.74 4.39 6.11
C VAL A 127 -9.53 3.32 7.18
N CYS A 128 -8.49 3.43 8.00
CA CYS A 128 -8.19 2.42 9.01
C CYS A 128 -9.29 2.30 10.07
N GLY A 129 -9.83 3.44 10.53
CA GLY A 129 -10.96 3.48 11.46
C GLY A 129 -12.22 2.83 10.88
N ALA A 130 -12.56 3.14 9.62
CA ALA A 130 -13.72 2.56 8.95
C ALA A 130 -13.58 1.04 8.72
N VAL A 131 -12.41 0.58 8.29
CA VAL A 131 -12.14 -0.85 8.06
C VAL A 131 -12.19 -1.64 9.37
N THR A 132 -11.55 -1.14 10.43
CA THR A 132 -11.57 -1.83 11.73
C THR A 132 -12.98 -1.87 12.32
N ALA A 133 -13.75 -0.79 12.23
CA ALA A 133 -15.15 -0.77 12.65
C ALA A 133 -15.99 -1.78 11.85
N ALA A 134 -15.85 -1.83 10.53
CA ALA A 134 -16.58 -2.75 9.67
C ALA A 134 -16.24 -4.24 9.94
N LEU A 135 -15.00 -4.53 10.34
CA LEU A 135 -14.54 -5.87 10.70
C LEU A 135 -14.77 -6.22 12.19
N GLY A 136 -15.33 -5.31 13.00
CA GLY A 136 -15.52 -5.53 14.44
C GLY A 136 -14.21 -5.63 15.22
N LEU A 137 -13.15 -5.00 14.72
CA LEU A 137 -11.80 -5.02 15.27
C LEU A 137 -11.54 -3.80 16.18
N PRO A 138 -10.67 -3.93 17.18
CA PRO A 138 -10.27 -2.79 18.00
C PRO A 138 -9.48 -1.77 17.19
N ALA A 139 -9.74 -0.48 17.42
CA ALA A 139 -9.04 0.62 16.77
C ALA A 139 -7.51 0.57 16.98
N SER A 140 -7.05 -0.04 18.09
CA SER A 140 -5.63 -0.19 18.41
C SER A 140 -4.83 -1.02 17.40
N ILE A 141 -5.50 -1.76 16.50
CA ILE A 141 -4.81 -2.40 15.38
C ILE A 141 -4.16 -1.35 14.47
N CYS A 142 -4.79 -0.18 14.30
CA CYS A 142 -4.24 0.91 13.51
C CYS A 142 -3.02 1.59 14.16
N ASP A 143 -2.84 1.45 15.48
CA ASP A 143 -1.68 2.00 16.20
C ASP A 143 -0.36 1.28 15.84
N THR A 144 -0.46 0.09 15.23
CA THR A 144 0.72 -0.65 14.72
C THR A 144 1.27 -0.06 13.42
N ARG A 145 0.54 0.86 12.79
CA ARG A 145 0.90 1.43 11.49
C ARG A 145 1.96 2.51 11.65
N VAL A 146 3.05 2.37 10.90
CA VAL A 146 4.03 3.44 10.74
C VAL A 146 3.44 4.53 9.86
N ARG A 147 3.19 5.72 10.42
CA ARG A 147 2.82 6.90 9.63
C ARG A 147 4.09 7.52 9.08
N TRP A 148 4.14 7.77 7.78
CA TRP A 148 5.30 8.42 7.14
C TRP A 148 5.03 9.91 6.97
N ALA A 149 6.05 10.74 7.09
CA ALA A 149 5.93 12.15 6.76
C ALA A 149 5.44 12.34 5.31
N GLY A 150 4.61 13.36 5.07
CA GLY A 150 4.05 13.63 3.74
C GLY A 150 5.10 13.98 2.69
N GLU A 151 6.25 14.50 3.11
CA GLU A 151 7.34 14.94 2.23
C GLU A 151 8.64 14.19 2.50
N SER A 152 9.34 13.82 1.42
CA SER A 152 10.68 13.28 1.49
C SER A 152 11.72 14.41 1.38
N LEU A 153 12.72 14.39 2.25
CA LEU A 153 13.82 15.34 2.25
C LEU A 153 14.90 14.85 1.28
N ARG A 154 15.24 15.64 0.25
CA ARG A 154 16.38 15.35 -0.64
C ARG A 154 17.57 16.21 -0.23
N VAL A 155 18.60 15.58 0.27
CA VAL A 155 19.76 16.23 0.90
C VAL A 155 21.08 15.64 0.38
N SER A 156 22.19 16.29 0.69
CA SER A 156 23.52 15.73 0.41
C SER A 156 23.80 14.48 1.24
N ALA A 157 24.82 13.70 0.86
CA ALA A 157 25.20 12.49 1.61
C ALA A 157 25.61 12.78 3.07
N ASP A 158 26.29 13.90 3.31
CA ASP A 158 26.74 14.30 4.66
C ASP A 158 25.56 14.70 5.55
N GLU A 159 24.63 15.50 5.01
CA GLU A 159 23.37 15.85 5.69
C GLU A 159 22.52 14.61 5.96
N ALA A 160 22.45 13.69 5.00
CA ALA A 160 21.75 12.43 5.17
C ALA A 160 22.33 11.59 6.32
N ALA A 161 23.66 11.54 6.43
CA ALA A 161 24.33 10.82 7.51
C ALA A 161 24.07 11.45 8.88
N ALA A 162 24.04 12.78 8.97
CA ALA A 162 23.69 13.51 10.18
C ALA A 162 22.23 13.24 10.59
N LEU A 163 21.28 13.42 9.66
CA LEU A 163 19.85 13.21 9.91
C LEU A 163 19.54 11.76 10.28
N THR A 164 20.17 10.80 9.60
CA THR A 164 20.04 9.37 9.93
C THR A 164 20.48 9.06 11.36
N ARG A 165 21.54 9.72 11.84
CA ARG A 165 22.05 9.53 13.20
C ARG A 165 21.08 10.09 14.23
N GLU A 166 20.51 11.27 13.97
CA GLU A 166 19.51 11.92 14.82
C GLU A 166 18.23 11.07 14.91
N LEU A 167 17.65 10.67 13.77
CA LEU A 167 16.46 9.83 13.72
C LEU A 167 16.67 8.49 14.46
N LYS A 168 17.85 7.87 14.33
CA LYS A 168 18.21 6.66 15.09
C LYS A 168 18.30 6.93 16.59
N ALA A 169 18.92 8.04 17.00
CA ALA A 169 19.02 8.40 18.42
C ALA A 169 17.65 8.65 19.05
N GLU A 170 16.70 9.18 18.27
CA GLU A 170 15.29 9.36 18.66
C GLU A 170 14.47 8.06 18.58
N GLY A 171 15.03 6.97 18.07
CA GLY A 171 14.32 5.71 17.84
C GLY A 171 13.22 5.80 16.79
N ARG A 172 13.35 6.69 15.81
CA ARG A 172 12.40 6.88 14.69
C ARG A 172 12.72 5.96 13.54
N LEU A 173 11.67 5.51 12.87
CA LEU A 173 11.82 4.81 11.59
C LEU A 173 12.05 5.82 10.46
N PHE A 174 12.78 5.40 9.43
CA PHE A 174 12.98 6.20 8.23
C PHE A 174 13.30 5.29 7.03
N GLY A 175 12.77 5.65 5.86
CA GLY A 175 13.21 5.12 4.58
C GLY A 175 14.32 6.00 4.00
N TRP A 176 15.19 5.42 3.19
CA TRP A 176 16.19 6.20 2.45
C TRP A 176 16.48 5.59 1.08
N ASN A 177 16.80 6.44 0.10
CA ASN A 177 17.23 6.05 -1.24
C ASN A 177 18.35 6.98 -1.70
N LYS A 178 19.39 6.42 -2.32
CA LYS A 178 20.49 7.18 -2.91
C LYS A 178 20.26 7.34 -4.41
N TYR A 179 20.57 8.53 -4.94
CA TYR A 179 20.53 8.82 -6.37
C TYR A 179 21.93 8.90 -6.97
N ASP A 180 21.99 8.78 -8.31
CA ASP A 180 23.24 8.82 -9.07
C ASP A 180 23.95 10.18 -9.00
N ASP A 181 23.21 11.26 -8.73
CA ASP A 181 23.77 12.61 -8.53
C ASP A 181 24.44 12.80 -7.15
N GLY A 182 24.49 11.74 -6.33
CA GLY A 182 25.11 11.75 -5.00
C GLY A 182 24.20 12.27 -3.89
N THR A 183 22.96 12.71 -4.20
CA THR A 183 21.97 13.08 -3.19
C THR A 183 21.26 11.85 -2.62
N VAL A 184 20.69 12.04 -1.44
CA VAL A 184 19.93 11.02 -0.73
C VAL A 184 18.55 11.57 -0.41
N SER A 185 17.50 10.81 -0.74
CA SER A 185 16.16 11.04 -0.21
C SER A 185 16.01 10.31 1.11
N ILE A 186 15.61 11.04 2.17
CA ILE A 186 15.21 10.49 3.46
C ILE A 186 13.73 10.75 3.64
N LEU A 187 12.99 9.72 4.06
CA LEU A 187 11.58 9.80 4.43
C LEU A 187 11.45 9.38 5.90
N PRO A 188 11.34 10.33 6.84
CA PRO A 188 11.16 10.00 8.25
C PRO A 188 9.73 9.55 8.53
N GLU A 189 9.56 8.76 9.59
CA GLU A 189 8.28 8.55 10.26
C GLU A 189 7.67 9.91 10.67
N ASP A 190 6.35 10.05 10.60
CA ASP A 190 5.62 11.23 11.10
C ASP A 190 5.91 11.41 12.60
N PRO A 191 6.31 12.62 13.08
CA PRO A 191 6.54 12.86 14.50
C PRO A 191 5.32 12.56 15.38
N ASP A 192 4.10 12.64 14.83
CA ASP A 192 2.84 12.34 15.51
C ASP A 192 2.38 10.88 15.33
N SER A 193 3.24 10.03 14.73
CA SER A 193 3.00 8.59 14.62
C SER A 193 2.92 7.95 16.02
N PRO A 194 1.80 7.29 16.38
CA PRO A 194 1.66 6.62 17.66
C PRO A 194 2.69 5.49 17.74
N ARG A 195 3.70 5.66 18.60
CA ARG A 195 4.65 4.58 18.85
C ARG A 195 4.01 3.56 19.77
N LEU A 196 3.85 2.33 19.29
CA LEU A 196 3.82 1.21 20.21
C LEU A 196 5.18 1.16 20.91
N ARG A 197 5.22 1.61 22.18
CA ARG A 197 6.31 1.25 23.06
C ARG A 197 6.23 -0.26 23.23
N THR A 198 7.04 -1.00 22.49
CA THR A 198 7.27 -2.41 22.79
C THR A 198 7.78 -2.46 24.23
N ILE A 199 6.97 -3.04 25.13
CA ILE A 199 7.37 -3.39 26.50
C ILE A 199 8.28 -4.61 26.41
#